data_AF-A0A938SG81-F1
#
_entry.id   AF-A0A938SG81-F1
#
_cell.length_a   1.000
_cell.length_b   1.000
_cell.length_c   1.000
_cell.angle_alpha   90.00
_cell.angle_beta   90.00
_cell.angle_gamma   90.00
#
_symmetry.space_group_name_H-M   'P 1'
#
loop_
_entity.id
_entity.type
_entity.pdbx_description
1 polymer ?
#
loop_
_entity_poly.entity_id
_entity_poly.type
_entity_poly.pdbx_seq_one_letter_code
_entity_poly.pdbx_strand_id
1 'polypeptide(L)'
;MREYLLNTEHKRGVNKARLFAQFGYDRANWRRLESDIRMYHLNADVDANRRTPYGMRYEIHAPLQTPSGRALIVRTIWQIDDGTDFPRLITVVPD
;
A
#
# COMPACT_ATOMS: atom_id res chain seq x y z
N MET A 1 -1.74 14.76 -0.60
CA MET A 1 -1.85 13.34 -0.99
C MET A 1 -1.83 13.20 -2.52
N ARG A 2 -0.69 13.31 -3.23
CA ARG A 2 -0.71 13.13 -4.70
C ARG A 2 0.43 12.34 -5.35
N GLU A 3 1.56 12.07 -4.70
CA GLU A 3 2.74 11.58 -5.47
C GLU A 3 3.52 10.41 -4.87
N TYR A 4 3.16 9.89 -3.71
CA TYR A 4 4.07 8.97 -2.98
C TYR A 4 3.90 7.48 -3.28
N LEU A 5 2.81 7.05 -3.92
CA LEU A 5 2.50 5.62 -4.03
C LEU A 5 3.28 4.89 -5.14
N LEU A 6 3.70 5.58 -6.20
CA LEU A 6 4.47 4.99 -7.32
C LEU A 6 5.64 5.87 -7.76
N ASN A 7 6.22 6.67 -6.86
CA ASN A 7 7.45 7.39 -7.22
C ASN A 7 8.62 6.39 -7.33
N THR A 8 9.08 6.21 -8.56
CA THR A 8 10.18 5.33 -8.97
C THR A 8 11.56 5.94 -8.73
N GLU A 9 11.64 7.18 -8.23
CA GLU A 9 12.89 7.91 -8.03
C GLU A 9 13.73 7.45 -6.82
N HIS A 10 13.21 6.60 -5.95
CA HIS A 10 14.06 5.85 -5.03
C HIS A 10 14.61 4.60 -5.74
N LYS A 11 15.95 4.43 -5.76
CA LYS A 11 16.65 3.24 -6.31
C LYS A 11 16.11 1.87 -5.84
N ARG A 12 15.28 1.82 -4.78
CA ARG A 12 14.57 0.63 -4.27
C ARG A 12 13.16 0.39 -4.86
N GLY A 13 12.56 1.37 -5.55
CA GLY A 13 11.18 1.33 -6.05
C GLY A 13 10.99 0.66 -7.42
N VAL A 14 12.06 0.52 -8.20
CA VAL A 14 12.00 -0.03 -9.57
C VAL A 14 11.47 -1.46 -9.61
N ASN A 15 11.91 -2.32 -8.68
CA ASN A 15 11.46 -3.72 -8.65
C ASN A 15 9.97 -3.84 -8.29
N LYS A 16 9.50 -3.01 -7.35
CA LYS A 16 8.07 -2.97 -6.97
C LYS A 16 7.21 -2.48 -8.13
N ALA A 17 7.63 -1.39 -8.80
CA ALA A 17 6.90 -0.84 -9.94
C ALA A 17 6.81 -1.84 -11.11
N ARG A 18 7.90 -2.56 -11.40
CA ARG A 18 7.88 -3.64 -12.42
C ARG A 18 6.98 -4.79 -12.04
N LEU A 19 6.93 -5.16 -10.75
CA LEU A 19 6.04 -6.23 -10.30
C LEU A 19 4.58 -5.78 -10.40
N PHE A 20 4.24 -4.61 -9.88
CA PHE A 20 2.91 -4.01 -10.03
C PHE A 20 2.46 -3.90 -11.49
N ALA A 21 3.35 -3.57 -12.41
CA ALA A 21 3.05 -3.52 -13.84
C ALA A 21 2.62 -4.89 -14.42
N GLN A 22 3.19 -5.99 -13.93
CA GLN A 22 2.77 -7.35 -14.34
C GLN A 22 1.34 -7.70 -13.88
N PHE A 23 0.83 -7.00 -12.86
CA PHE A 23 -0.53 -7.13 -12.35
C PHE A 23 -1.47 -6.04 -12.90
N GLY A 24 -1.00 -5.24 -13.87
CA GLY A 24 -1.79 -4.19 -14.53
C GLY A 24 -1.85 -2.87 -13.77
N TYR A 25 -0.96 -2.65 -12.79
CA TYR A 25 -0.79 -1.35 -12.14
C TYR A 25 0.42 -0.60 -12.69
N ASP A 26 0.21 0.60 -13.20
CA ASP A 26 1.22 1.47 -13.76
C ASP A 26 1.12 2.89 -13.19
N ARG A 27 2.06 3.75 -13.57
CA ARG A 27 2.11 5.14 -13.09
C ARG A 27 0.89 5.96 -13.53
N ALA A 28 0.27 5.64 -14.66
CA ALA A 28 -0.92 6.33 -15.13
C ALA A 28 -2.18 5.93 -14.33
N ASN A 29 -2.23 4.70 -13.82
CA ASN A 29 -3.38 4.16 -13.08
C ASN A 29 -3.15 3.97 -11.58
N TRP A 30 -2.16 4.63 -11.00
CA TRP A 30 -1.80 4.54 -9.57
C TRP A 30 -2.98 4.73 -8.60
N ARG A 31 -3.98 5.53 -8.99
CA ARG A 31 -5.21 5.75 -8.21
C ARG A 31 -6.05 4.48 -8.08
N ARG A 32 -5.98 3.59 -9.07
CA ARG A 32 -6.63 2.28 -9.01
C ARG A 32 -5.98 1.40 -7.95
N LEU A 33 -4.64 1.36 -7.90
CA LEU A 33 -3.92 0.68 -6.82
C LEU A 33 -4.33 1.22 -5.45
N GLU A 34 -4.40 2.55 -5.29
CA GLU A 34 -4.87 3.17 -4.04
C GLU A 34 -6.30 2.74 -3.70
N SER A 35 -7.21 2.77 -4.67
CA SER A 35 -8.61 2.38 -4.49
C SER A 35 -8.75 0.92 -4.09
N ASP A 36 -8.04 0.02 -4.78
CA ASP A 36 -8.07 -1.41 -4.50
C ASP A 36 -7.52 -1.68 -3.09
N ILE A 37 -6.41 -1.04 -2.72
CA ILE A 37 -5.86 -1.13 -1.36
C ILE A 37 -6.90 -0.69 -0.33
N ARG A 38 -7.52 0.48 -0.49
CA ARG A 38 -8.54 0.96 0.45
C ARG A 38 -9.72 -0.02 0.53
N MET A 39 -10.20 -0.53 -0.59
CA MET A 39 -11.33 -1.46 -0.62
C MET A 39 -11.02 -2.77 0.11
N TYR A 40 -9.87 -3.39 -0.16
CA TYR A 40 -9.52 -4.70 0.40
C TYR A 40 -8.97 -4.63 1.83
N HIS A 41 -8.35 -3.52 2.23
CA HIS A 41 -7.73 -3.41 3.55
C HIS A 41 -8.69 -2.92 4.65
N LEU A 42 -9.84 -2.32 4.29
CA LEU A 42 -10.83 -1.87 5.27
C LEU A 42 -11.38 -3.01 6.15
N ASN A 43 -11.42 -4.24 5.63
CA ASN A 43 -11.92 -5.42 6.32
C ASN A 43 -10.82 -6.46 6.62
N ALA A 44 -9.55 -6.13 6.34
CA ALA A 44 -8.45 -7.04 6.57
C ALA A 44 -7.94 -6.92 8.01
N ASP A 45 -7.55 -8.05 8.60
CA ASP A 45 -6.95 -8.07 9.92
C ASP A 45 -5.56 -7.41 9.89
N VAL A 46 -5.19 -6.81 11.03
CA VAL A 46 -3.85 -6.26 11.23
C VAL A 46 -2.93 -7.37 11.71
N ASP A 47 -1.90 -7.67 10.92
CA ASP A 47 -0.91 -8.69 11.28
C ASP A 47 0.02 -8.21 12.40
N ALA A 48 0.39 -6.93 12.35
CA ALA A 48 1.23 -6.33 13.37
C ALA A 48 0.90 -4.86 13.57
N ASN A 49 1.00 -4.41 14.82
CA ASN A 49 0.96 -2.99 15.13
C ASN A 49 2.09 -2.65 16.11
N ARG A 50 2.59 -1.41 16.02
CA ARG A 50 3.65 -0.92 16.90
C ARG A 50 3.53 0.58 17.13
N ARG A 51 3.83 1.02 18.35
CA ARG A 51 4.00 2.45 18.65
C ARG A 51 5.30 2.94 18.04
N THR A 52 5.27 4.11 17.42
CA THR A 52 6.42 4.84 16.91
C THR A 52 6.46 6.23 17.55
N PRO A 53 7.56 6.98 17.47
CA PRO A 53 7.61 8.38 17.93
C PRO A 53 6.61 9.33 17.23
N TYR A 54 6.01 8.87 16.14
CA TYR A 54 5.12 9.66 15.30
C TYR A 54 3.66 9.19 15.39
N GLY A 55 3.35 8.19 16.22
CA GLY A 55 2.00 7.59 16.34
C GLY A 55 1.99 6.08 16.18
N MET A 56 0.81 5.51 15.96
CA MET A 56 0.60 4.05 15.87
C MET A 56 0.76 3.57 14.43
N ARG A 57 1.64 2.59 14.22
CA ARG A 57 1.88 1.98 12.90
C ARG A 57 1.21 0.61 12.84
N TYR A 58 0.60 0.32 11.71
CA TYR A 58 -0.11 -0.93 11.43
C TYR A 58 0.46 -1.56 10.16
N GLU A 59 0.62 -2.88 10.17
CA GLU A 59 1.00 -3.70 9.03
C GLU A 59 -0.14 -4.66 8.73
N ILE A 60 -0.53 -4.72 7.46
CA ILE A 60 -1.64 -5.54 6.98
C ILE A 60 -1.17 -6.29 5.74
N HIS A 61 -1.29 -7.61 5.72
CA HIS A 61 -1.10 -8.47 4.56
C HIS A 61 -2.47 -8.86 4.04
N ALA A 62 -2.77 -8.44 2.81
CA ALA A 62 -4.06 -8.74 2.20
C ALA A 62 -3.91 -9.07 0.71
N PRO A 63 -4.75 -9.97 0.17
CA PRO A 63 -4.85 -10.16 -1.26
C PRO A 63 -5.53 -8.95 -1.92
N LEU A 64 -4.94 -8.47 -3.02
CA LEU A 64 -5.58 -7.56 -3.96
C LEU A 64 -6.10 -8.34 -5.16
N GLN A 65 -7.33 -8.07 -5.56
CA GLN A 65 -7.81 -8.45 -6.89
C GLN A 65 -7.27 -7.42 -7.89
N THR A 66 -6.31 -7.84 -8.69
CA THR A 66 -5.59 -6.91 -9.57
C THR A 66 -6.28 -6.75 -10.92
N PRO A 67 -5.99 -5.66 -11.66
CA PRO A 67 -6.50 -5.43 -13.01
C PRO A 67 -6.21 -6.58 -13.99
N SER A 68 -5.12 -7.33 -13.77
CA SER A 68 -4.79 -8.50 -14.61
C SER A 68 -5.64 -9.74 -14.30
N GLY A 69 -6.58 -9.67 -13.35
CA GLY A 69 -7.41 -10.80 -12.89
C GLY A 69 -6.67 -11.81 -12.02
N ARG A 70 -5.42 -11.51 -11.63
CA ARG A 70 -4.62 -12.36 -10.73
C ARG A 70 -4.64 -11.78 -9.33
N ALA A 71 -4.65 -12.62 -8.31
CA ALA A 71 -4.46 -12.16 -6.94
C ALA A 71 -3.00 -11.76 -6.72
N LEU A 72 -2.77 -10.64 -6.01
CA LEU A 72 -1.46 -10.21 -5.55
C LEU A 72 -1.53 -10.02 -4.04
N ILE A 73 -0.70 -10.75 -3.28
CA ILE A 73 -0.54 -10.46 -1.86
C ILE A 73 0.29 -9.19 -1.74
N VAL A 74 -0.24 -8.23 -0.99
CA VAL A 74 0.50 -7.02 -0.65
C VAL A 74 0.55 -6.84 0.84
N ARG A 75 1.68 -6.29 1.29
CA ARG A 75 1.90 -5.78 2.62
C ARG A 75 1.81 -4.27 2.58
N THR A 76 0.86 -3.72 3.34
CA THR A 76 0.71 -2.28 3.51
C THR A 76 1.13 -1.86 4.90
N ILE A 77 1.78 -0.70 4.99
CA ILE A 77 2.14 -0.07 6.24
C ILE A 77 1.34 1.21 6.36
N TRP A 78 0.50 1.29 7.39
CA TRP A 78 -0.31 2.46 7.72
C TRP A 78 0.20 3.10 9.00
N GLN A 79 -0.05 4.40 9.14
CA GLN A 79 0.23 5.11 10.39
C GLN A 79 -0.92 6.03 10.72
N ILE A 80 -1.35 6.01 11.98
CA ILE A 80 -2.21 7.03 12.57
C ILE A 80 -1.29 7.92 13.40
N ASP A 81 -1.14 9.18 13.00
CA ASP A 81 -0.26 10.11 13.69
C ASP A 81 -0.89 10.56 15.02
N ASP A 82 -0.07 10.85 16.02
CA ASP A 82 -0.57 11.31 17.32
C ASP A 82 -1.42 12.60 17.15
N GLY A 83 -2.61 12.62 17.76
CA GLY A 83 -3.56 13.73 17.61
C GLY A 83 -4.44 13.66 16.37
N THR A 84 -4.34 12.59 15.57
CA THR A 84 -5.24 12.30 14.43
C THR A 84 -5.96 10.97 14.63
N ASP A 85 -7.09 10.79 13.95
CA ASP A 85 -7.84 9.53 13.87
C ASP A 85 -7.85 8.92 12.46
N PHE A 86 -7.26 9.60 11.48
CA PHE A 86 -7.20 9.15 10.09
C PHE A 86 -5.87 8.43 9.77
N PRO A 87 -5.91 7.16 9.31
CA PRO A 87 -4.71 6.46 8.90
C PRO A 87 -4.18 6.98 7.56
N ARG A 88 -2.86 7.16 7.47
CA ARG A 88 -2.13 7.43 6.22
C ARG A 88 -1.32 6.22 5.78
N LEU A 89 -1.36 5.94 4.49
CA LEU A 89 -0.54 4.89 3.88
C LEU A 89 0.92 5.36 3.78
N ILE A 90 1.83 4.61 4.40
CA ILE A 90 3.27 4.88 4.39
C ILE A 90 3.94 4.20 3.20
N THR A 91 3.67 2.91 3.00
CA THR A 91 4.25 2.14 1.90
C THR A 91 3.38 0.93 1.59
N VAL A 92 3.48 0.48 0.33
CA VAL A 92 2.96 -0.79 -0.15
C VAL A 92 4.14 -1.63 -0.62
N VAL A 93 4.14 -2.91 -0.31
CA VAL A 93 5.14 -3.88 -0.74
C VAL A 93 4.40 -5.08 -1.33
N PRO A 94 4.57 -5.39 -2.62
CA PRO A 94 4.12 -6.67 -3.15
C PRO A 94 5.03 -7.77 -2.61
N ASP A 95 4.45 -8.87 -2.15
CA ASP A 95 5.19 -10.09 -1.76
C ASP A 95 5.64 -10.90 -2.99
#